data_AF-A0A958GLK8-F1
#
_entry.id   AF-A0A958GLK8-F1
#
_cell.length_a   1.000
_cell.length_b   1.000
_cell.length_c   1.000
_cell.angle_alpha   90.00
_cell.angle_beta   90.00
_cell.angle_gamma   90.00
#
_symmetry.space_group_name_H-M   'P 1'
#
loop_
_entity.id
_entity.type
_entity.pdbx_description
1 polymer ?
#
loop_
_entity_poly.entity_id
_entity_poly.type
_entity_poly.pdbx_seq_one_letter_code
_entity_poly.pdbx_strand_id
1 'polypeptide(L)'
;MKLTPSQSKAIGYIEEFARTTLTVGQSELPNVLAMSNILPSELDAATELLRKHARVALHFHPDRPSQTGKLVVEAMLQEGVYKNQFETHVSNGRLDPVAEGERARWENRMFGDVFATQAAKLRERPKYGALDLMLHQDGPSPRFGSCYFLLSPEVSRRATFSYMDSHREPIE
;
A
#
# COMPACT_ATOMS: atom_id res chain seq x y z
N MET A 1 -12.44 -11.27 -2.31
CA MET A 1 -13.17 -10.15 -2.96
C MET A 1 -12.54 -9.90 -4.33
N LYS A 2 -13.34 -9.80 -5.39
CA LYS A 2 -12.85 -9.54 -6.75
C LYS A 2 -12.42 -8.07 -6.89
N LEU A 3 -11.30 -7.82 -7.55
CA LEU A 3 -10.85 -6.45 -7.88
C LEU A 3 -11.80 -5.80 -8.89
N THR A 4 -12.00 -4.49 -8.78
CA THR A 4 -12.72 -3.73 -9.81
C THR A 4 -11.85 -3.54 -11.05
N PRO A 5 -12.42 -3.20 -12.22
CA PRO A 5 -11.63 -2.93 -13.43
C PRO A 5 -10.55 -1.86 -13.20
N SER A 6 -10.88 -0.78 -12.47
CA SER A 6 -9.93 0.27 -12.10
C SER A 6 -8.78 -0.29 -11.26
N GLN A 7 -9.08 -1.10 -10.24
CA GLN A 7 -8.05 -1.70 -9.38
C GLN A 7 -7.14 -2.67 -10.15
N SER A 8 -7.70 -3.50 -11.02
CA SER A 8 -6.92 -4.39 -11.88
C SER A 8 -6.02 -3.63 -12.85
N LYS A 9 -6.50 -2.54 -13.45
CA LYS A 9 -5.68 -1.68 -14.33
C LYS A 9 -4.54 -1.01 -13.57
N ALA A 10 -4.80 -0.50 -12.37
CA ALA A 10 -3.78 0.15 -11.53
C ALA A 10 -2.66 -0.84 -11.12
N ILE A 11 -3.03 -2.07 -10.75
CA ILE A 11 -2.04 -3.12 -10.45
C ILE A 11 -1.25 -3.48 -11.71
N GLY A 12 -1.94 -3.70 -12.84
CA GLY A 12 -1.28 -4.02 -14.11
C GLY A 12 -0.29 -2.95 -14.57
N TYR A 13 -0.61 -1.67 -14.37
CA TYR A 13 0.32 -0.56 -14.65
C TYR A 13 1.60 -0.66 -13.83
N ILE A 14 1.49 -0.93 -12.52
CA ILE A 14 2.67 -1.10 -11.65
C ILE A 14 3.45 -2.38 -12.02
N GLU A 15 2.78 -3.46 -12.38
CA GLU A 15 3.44 -4.68 -12.85
C GLU A 15 4.23 -4.45 -14.14
N GLU A 16 3.69 -3.68 -15.08
CA GLU A 16 4.39 -3.29 -16.31
C GLU A 16 5.60 -2.41 -15.99
N PHE A 17 5.43 -1.40 -15.14
CA PHE A 17 6.52 -0.55 -14.67
C PHE A 17 7.65 -1.38 -14.02
N ALA A 18 7.30 -2.27 -13.08
CA ALA A 18 8.26 -3.14 -12.41
C ALA A 18 9.00 -4.08 -13.36
N ARG A 19 8.38 -4.52 -14.47
CA ARG A 19 9.06 -5.31 -15.50
C ARG A 19 10.11 -4.50 -16.26
N THR A 20 9.92 -3.19 -16.43
CA THR A 20 10.90 -2.34 -17.12
C THR A 20 12.16 -2.12 -16.29
N THR A 21 12.06 -2.13 -14.96
CA THR A 21 13.21 -1.98 -14.04
C THR A 21 13.82 -3.31 -13.61
N LEU A 22 13.12 -4.44 -13.84
CA LEU A 22 13.51 -5.77 -13.39
C LEU A 22 14.94 -6.16 -13.82
N THR A 23 15.31 -5.92 -15.08
CA THR A 23 16.63 -6.30 -15.61
C THR A 23 17.76 -5.61 -14.85
N VAL A 24 17.58 -4.33 -14.50
CA VAL A 24 18.56 -3.55 -13.75
C VAL A 24 18.65 -4.09 -12.31
N GLY A 25 17.52 -4.34 -11.66
CA GLY A 25 17.52 -4.93 -10.33
C GLY A 25 18.17 -6.32 -10.28
N GLN A 26 17.96 -7.14 -11.32
CA GLN A 26 18.55 -8.47 -11.43
C GLN A 26 20.06 -8.46 -11.66
N SER A 27 20.62 -7.45 -12.32
CA SER A 27 22.08 -7.36 -12.52
C SER A 27 22.83 -7.02 -11.23
N GLU A 28 22.20 -6.27 -10.31
CA GLU A 28 22.81 -5.88 -9.03
C GLU A 28 22.69 -6.95 -7.94
N LEU A 29 21.67 -7.82 -8.04
CA LEU A 29 21.32 -8.78 -7.00
C LEU A 29 22.47 -9.75 -6.62
N PRO A 30 23.26 -10.33 -7.56
CA PRO A 30 24.37 -11.20 -7.20
C PRO A 30 25.42 -10.50 -6.34
N ASN A 31 25.71 -9.22 -6.61
CA ASN A 31 26.68 -8.45 -5.84
C ASN A 31 26.18 -8.21 -4.41
N VAL A 32 24.90 -7.83 -4.27
CA VAL A 32 24.27 -7.62 -2.96
C VAL A 32 24.26 -8.93 -2.14
N LEU A 33 23.93 -10.06 -2.76
CA LEU A 33 23.93 -11.37 -2.11
C LEU A 33 25.33 -11.78 -1.64
N ALA A 34 26.34 -11.61 -2.50
CA ALA A 34 27.73 -11.91 -2.16
C ALA A 34 28.24 -11.03 -1.00
N MET A 35 27.96 -9.72 -1.03
CA MET A 35 28.35 -8.79 0.03
C MET A 35 27.61 -9.05 1.35
N SER A 36 26.40 -9.62 1.28
CA SER A 36 25.58 -9.94 2.46
C SER A 36 25.83 -11.36 2.99
N ASN A 37 26.69 -12.15 2.33
CA ASN A 37 26.90 -13.57 2.61
C ASN A 37 25.58 -14.38 2.64
N ILE A 38 24.69 -14.10 1.68
CA ILE A 38 23.40 -14.78 1.51
C ILE A 38 23.45 -15.60 0.22
N LEU A 39 23.08 -16.88 0.30
CA LEU A 39 23.00 -17.74 -0.88
C LEU A 39 21.74 -17.39 -1.71
N PRO A 40 21.80 -17.51 -3.05
CA PRO A 40 20.61 -17.32 -3.90
C PRO A 40 19.41 -18.18 -3.46
N SER A 41 19.65 -19.42 -3.04
CA SER A 41 18.60 -20.32 -2.55
C SER A 41 17.95 -19.86 -1.24
N GLU A 42 18.69 -19.13 -0.39
CA GLU A 42 18.13 -18.56 0.85
C GLU A 42 17.20 -17.39 0.52
N LEU A 43 17.58 -16.55 -0.46
CA LEU A 43 16.70 -15.49 -0.97
C LEU A 43 15.43 -16.07 -1.60
N ASP A 44 15.55 -17.12 -2.40
CA ASP A 44 14.39 -17.80 -3.00
C ASP A 44 13.45 -18.35 -1.92
N ALA A 45 14.00 -19.03 -0.91
CA ALA A 45 13.23 -19.57 0.20
C ALA A 45 12.54 -18.45 1.01
N ALA A 46 13.26 -17.36 1.31
CA ALA A 46 12.70 -16.20 1.99
C ALA A 46 11.57 -15.56 1.17
N THR A 47 11.77 -15.37 -0.13
CA THR A 47 10.78 -14.79 -1.03
C THR A 47 9.49 -15.63 -1.08
N GLU A 48 9.62 -16.95 -1.10
CA GLU A 48 8.46 -17.84 -1.08
C GLU A 48 7.69 -17.76 0.24
N LEU A 49 8.40 -17.72 1.37
CA LEU A 49 7.78 -17.51 2.69
C LEU A 49 7.05 -16.16 2.75
N LEU A 50 7.65 -15.09 2.19
CA LEU A 50 7.01 -13.78 2.15
C LEU A 50 5.75 -13.76 1.30
N ARG A 51 5.78 -14.34 0.09
CA ARG A 51 4.60 -14.44 -0.79
C ARG A 51 3.45 -15.22 -0.13
N LYS A 52 3.77 -16.19 0.72
CA LYS A 52 2.79 -17.04 1.38
C LYS A 52 2.25 -16.45 2.69
N HIS A 53 3.10 -15.77 3.46
CA HIS A 53 2.79 -15.43 4.84
C HIS A 53 2.79 -13.93 5.15
N ALA A 54 3.46 -13.09 4.36
CA ALA A 54 3.56 -11.68 4.68
C ALA A 54 2.18 -11.00 4.62
N ARG A 55 1.94 -10.14 5.61
CA ARG A 55 0.67 -9.43 5.80
C ARG A 55 0.90 -7.95 5.60
N VAL A 56 -0.14 -7.24 5.19
CA VAL A 56 -0.13 -5.78 5.14
C VAL A 56 -0.79 -5.26 6.40
N ALA A 57 -0.12 -4.36 7.10
CA ALA A 57 -0.66 -3.62 8.22
C ALA A 57 -1.30 -2.31 7.74
N LEU A 58 -2.56 -2.08 8.12
CA LEU A 58 -3.23 -0.79 7.95
C LEU A 58 -3.21 -0.05 9.28
N HIS A 59 -2.27 0.87 9.44
CA HIS A 59 -2.20 1.74 10.62
C HIS A 59 -3.29 2.80 10.59
N PHE A 60 -3.87 3.10 11.75
CA PHE A 60 -4.85 4.15 11.97
C PHE A 60 -4.80 4.70 13.40
N HIS A 61 -5.32 5.91 13.58
CA HIS A 61 -5.55 6.51 14.90
C HIS A 61 -7.02 6.36 15.28
N PRO A 62 -7.38 5.53 16.28
CA PRO A 62 -8.77 5.23 16.62
C PRO A 62 -9.54 6.45 17.13
N ASP A 63 -8.82 7.40 17.73
CA ASP A 63 -9.27 8.59 18.44
C ASP A 63 -9.35 9.85 17.55
N ARG A 64 -8.94 9.77 16.27
CA ARG A 64 -9.10 10.92 15.37
C ARG A 64 -10.59 11.16 15.10
N PRO A 65 -11.07 12.41 15.21
CA PRO A 65 -12.44 12.74 14.85
C PRO A 65 -12.60 12.77 13.33
N SER A 66 -13.72 12.22 12.85
CA SER A 66 -14.21 12.39 11.48
C SER A 66 -14.93 13.74 11.32
N GLN A 67 -15.28 14.09 10.09
CA GLN A 67 -16.10 15.28 9.81
C GLN A 67 -17.46 15.29 10.53
N THR A 68 -17.97 14.11 10.90
CA THR A 68 -19.24 13.97 11.62
C THR A 68 -19.08 14.09 13.14
N GLY A 69 -17.87 14.33 13.64
CA GLY A 69 -17.54 14.37 15.07
C GLY A 69 -17.34 12.99 15.70
N LYS A 70 -17.72 11.90 15.03
CA LYS A 70 -17.45 10.53 15.48
C LYS A 70 -15.96 10.19 15.38
N LEU A 71 -15.46 9.41 16.33
CA LEU A 71 -14.11 8.88 16.30
C LEU A 71 -13.97 7.86 15.16
N VAL A 72 -12.75 7.73 14.61
CA VAL A 72 -12.44 6.75 13.56
C VAL A 72 -12.87 5.34 13.96
N VAL A 73 -12.60 4.93 15.20
CA VAL A 73 -12.98 3.58 15.67
C VAL A 73 -14.49 3.36 15.70
N GLU A 74 -15.27 4.38 16.05
CA GLU A 74 -16.74 4.32 16.07
C GLU A 74 -17.30 4.22 14.66
N ALA A 75 -16.76 5.03 13.74
CA ALA A 75 -17.14 4.97 12.33
C ALA A 75 -16.81 3.61 11.72
N MET A 76 -15.63 3.04 12.02
CA MET A 76 -15.24 1.71 11.58
C MET A 76 -16.17 0.62 12.15
N LEU A 77 -16.53 0.71 13.43
CA LEU A 77 -17.43 -0.24 14.06
C LEU A 77 -18.83 -0.21 13.43
N GLN A 78 -19.34 0.98 13.12
CA GLN A 78 -20.65 1.15 12.50
C GLN A 78 -20.68 0.71 11.04
N GLU A 79 -19.64 1.04 10.28
CA GLU A 79 -19.62 0.83 8.83
C GLU A 79 -19.07 -0.54 8.43
N GLY A 80 -18.27 -1.17 9.29
CA GLY A 80 -17.67 -2.48 9.05
C GLY A 80 -16.67 -2.54 7.89
N VAL A 81 -16.22 -1.38 7.37
CA VAL A 81 -15.35 -1.28 6.20
C VAL A 81 -14.25 -0.26 6.42
N TYR A 82 -13.01 -0.65 6.12
CA TYR A 82 -11.87 0.28 6.09
C TYR A 82 -11.89 1.10 4.80
N LYS A 83 -11.99 2.42 4.93
CA LYS A 83 -12.15 3.39 3.84
C LYS A 83 -10.90 4.25 3.64
N ASN A 84 -10.71 4.80 2.44
CA ASN A 84 -9.60 5.72 2.17
C ASN A 84 -9.95 7.18 2.52
N GLN A 85 -8.96 8.08 2.47
CA GLN A 85 -9.15 9.49 2.86
C GLN A 85 -10.17 10.26 1.99
N PHE A 86 -10.42 9.83 0.76
CA PHE A 86 -11.43 10.45 -0.12
C PHE A 86 -12.85 10.11 0.32
N GLU A 87 -13.02 8.97 0.98
CA GLU A 87 -14.30 8.54 1.54
C GLU A 87 -14.50 9.10 2.96
N THR A 88 -13.46 9.10 3.79
CA THR A 88 -13.56 9.45 5.23
C THR A 88 -13.28 10.91 5.53
N HIS A 89 -12.56 11.61 4.65
CA HIS A 89 -11.97 12.93 4.93
C HIS A 89 -11.06 12.93 6.17
N VAL A 90 -10.49 11.78 6.50
CA VAL A 90 -9.49 11.58 7.55
C VAL A 90 -8.28 10.90 6.92
N SER A 91 -7.08 11.35 7.28
CA SER A 91 -5.81 10.77 6.83
C SER A 91 -4.92 10.50 8.03
N ASN A 92 -4.00 9.55 7.90
CA ASN A 92 -2.92 9.30 8.87
C ASN A 92 -1.61 10.01 8.50
N GLY A 93 -1.53 10.55 7.28
CA GLY A 93 -0.43 11.39 6.81
C GLY A 93 -0.96 12.75 6.35
N ARG A 94 -0.59 13.16 5.14
CA ARG A 94 -1.19 14.35 4.50
C ARG A 94 -2.65 14.07 4.13
N LEU A 95 -3.55 14.97 4.52
CA LEU A 95 -4.96 14.93 4.14
C LEU A 95 -5.15 15.83 2.91
N ASP A 96 -5.67 15.25 1.83
CA ASP A 96 -6.10 15.97 0.64
C ASP A 96 -7.17 15.13 -0.09
N PRO A 97 -8.44 15.21 0.37
CA PRO A 97 -9.54 14.44 -0.17
C PRO A 97 -10.13 15.06 -1.44
N VAL A 98 -9.52 16.13 -1.99
CA VAL A 98 -10.01 16.80 -3.19
C VAL A 98 -9.80 15.88 -4.39
N ALA A 99 -10.85 15.66 -5.18
CA ALA A 99 -10.82 14.75 -6.33
C ALA A 99 -9.75 15.13 -7.38
N GLU A 100 -9.45 16.42 -7.50
CA GLU A 100 -8.38 16.97 -8.34
C GLU A 100 -7.25 17.59 -7.50
N GLY A 101 -7.08 17.15 -6.26
CA GLY A 101 -6.03 17.60 -5.35
C GLY A 101 -4.64 17.08 -5.71
N GLU A 102 -3.64 17.50 -4.94
CA GLU A 102 -2.27 16.98 -5.01
C GLU A 102 -2.22 15.47 -4.79
N ARG A 103 -3.00 14.94 -3.83
CA ARG A 103 -3.07 13.50 -3.62
C ARG A 103 -3.63 12.78 -4.85
N ALA A 104 -4.61 13.35 -5.51
CA ALA A 104 -5.17 12.78 -6.73
C ALA A 104 -4.22 12.82 -7.92
N ARG A 105 -3.56 13.95 -8.14
CA ARG A 105 -2.51 14.05 -9.15
C ARG A 105 -1.39 13.04 -8.93
N TRP A 106 -0.93 12.90 -7.68
CA TRP A 106 0.12 11.94 -7.34
C TRP A 106 -0.33 10.48 -7.54
N GLU A 107 -1.53 10.09 -7.09
CA GLU A 107 -2.04 8.73 -7.34
C GLU A 107 -2.18 8.45 -8.84
N ASN A 108 -2.62 9.43 -9.62
CA ASN A 108 -2.72 9.26 -11.07
C ASN A 108 -1.36 9.12 -11.74
N ARG A 109 -0.34 9.90 -11.35
CA ARG A 109 1.03 9.67 -11.82
C ARG A 109 1.55 8.28 -11.47
N MET A 110 1.29 7.82 -10.25
CA MET A 110 1.79 6.53 -9.77
C MET A 110 1.07 5.34 -10.43
N PHE A 111 -0.22 5.46 -10.71
CA PHE A 111 -1.07 4.35 -11.18
C PHE A 111 -1.55 4.51 -12.62
N GLY A 112 -0.87 5.31 -13.45
CA GLY A 112 -1.14 5.42 -14.89
C GLY A 112 -2.48 6.07 -15.22
N ASP A 113 -2.83 7.16 -14.54
CA ASP A 113 -4.05 7.95 -14.70
C ASP A 113 -5.37 7.19 -14.56
N VAL A 114 -5.34 5.97 -14.01
CA VAL A 114 -6.51 5.11 -13.89
C VAL A 114 -7.64 5.76 -13.08
N PHE A 115 -7.31 6.55 -12.07
CA PHE A 115 -8.28 7.21 -11.19
C PHE A 115 -8.72 8.60 -11.67
N ALA A 116 -8.14 9.12 -12.76
CA ALA A 116 -8.57 10.38 -13.38
C ALA A 116 -9.85 10.19 -14.22
N THR A 117 -10.17 8.95 -14.59
CA THR A 117 -11.34 8.65 -15.42
C THR A 117 -12.65 8.83 -14.63
N GLN A 118 -13.70 9.37 -15.27
CA GLN A 118 -15.03 9.50 -14.66
C GLN A 118 -15.65 8.15 -14.23
N ALA A 119 -15.12 7.03 -14.73
CA ALA A 119 -15.56 5.69 -14.37
C ALA A 119 -15.05 5.21 -13.01
N ALA A 120 -13.93 5.76 -12.52
CA ALA A 120 -13.31 5.32 -11.27
C ALA A 120 -14.02 5.93 -10.05
N LYS A 121 -14.47 5.07 -9.13
CA LYS A 121 -15.13 5.54 -7.89
C LYS A 121 -14.09 5.86 -6.81
N LEU A 122 -14.34 6.85 -5.95
CA LEU A 122 -13.43 7.20 -4.85
C LEU A 122 -13.03 6.01 -3.97
N ARG A 123 -13.96 5.08 -3.70
CA ARG A 123 -13.72 3.83 -2.95
C ARG A 123 -12.74 2.85 -3.61
N GLU A 124 -12.56 2.96 -4.92
CA GLU A 124 -11.67 2.10 -5.71
C GLU A 124 -10.22 2.55 -5.63
N ARG A 125 -9.99 3.80 -5.18
CA ARG A 125 -8.67 4.35 -4.97
C ARG A 125 -7.91 3.60 -3.88
N PRO A 126 -6.57 3.58 -3.93
CA PRO A 126 -5.77 2.72 -3.09
C PRO A 126 -5.94 3.05 -1.60
N LYS A 127 -5.73 2.01 -0.79
CA LYS A 127 -5.62 2.08 0.67
C LYS A 127 -4.16 1.78 1.00
N TYR A 128 -3.57 2.59 1.86
CA TYR A 128 -2.13 2.57 2.10
C TYR A 128 -1.85 1.86 3.43
N GLY A 129 -0.83 1.01 3.40
CA GLY A 129 -0.35 0.24 4.53
C GLY A 129 1.11 -0.10 4.34
N ALA A 130 1.66 -0.86 5.28
CA ALA A 130 3.04 -1.32 5.22
C ALA A 130 3.10 -2.85 5.33
N LEU A 131 4.05 -3.45 4.63
CA LEU A 131 4.32 -4.88 4.73
C LEU A 131 4.89 -5.19 6.12
N ASP A 132 4.24 -6.08 6.86
CA ASP A 132 4.66 -6.49 8.20
C ASP A 132 5.72 -7.60 8.10
N LEU A 133 6.95 -7.18 7.85
CA LEU A 133 8.10 -8.07 7.66
C LEU A 133 8.85 -8.36 8.96
N MET A 134 9.05 -7.32 9.79
CA MET A 134 9.90 -7.38 10.98
C MET A 134 9.15 -7.77 12.25
N LEU A 135 7.81 -7.87 12.18
CA LEU A 135 6.94 -8.31 13.29
C LEU A 135 7.15 -7.50 14.58
N HIS A 136 7.43 -6.21 14.44
CA HIS A 136 7.57 -5.31 15.58
C HIS A 136 6.22 -5.17 16.30
N GLN A 137 6.22 -5.08 17.63
CA GLN A 137 4.98 -5.01 18.43
C GLN A 137 4.11 -3.81 18.02
N ASP A 138 4.77 -2.68 17.75
CA ASP A 138 4.12 -1.45 17.28
C ASP A 138 3.70 -1.47 15.80
N GLY A 139 3.90 -2.60 15.11
CA GLY A 139 3.63 -2.74 13.68
C GLY A 139 4.72 -2.14 12.77
N PRO A 140 4.60 -2.33 11.44
CA PRO A 140 5.64 -1.93 10.48
C PRO A 140 5.68 -0.43 10.18
N SER A 141 4.69 0.36 10.61
CA SER A 141 4.68 1.81 10.35
C SER A 141 3.96 2.62 11.43
N PRO A 142 4.45 2.61 12.68
CA PRO A 142 3.78 3.23 13.84
C PRO A 142 3.54 4.74 13.70
N ARG A 143 4.31 5.41 12.82
CA ARG A 143 4.08 6.83 12.46
C ARG A 143 2.66 7.12 11.98
N PHE A 144 1.99 6.15 11.34
CA PHE A 144 0.68 6.34 10.73
C PHE A 144 -0.49 5.86 11.60
N GLY A 145 -0.24 5.49 12.85
CA GLY A 145 -1.33 5.04 13.71
C GLY A 145 -0.86 4.33 14.96
N SER A 146 -1.53 4.64 16.07
CA SER A 146 -1.39 3.96 17.36
C SER A 146 -2.09 2.59 17.39
N CYS A 147 -2.89 2.27 16.37
CA CYS A 147 -3.50 0.96 16.17
C CYS A 147 -3.29 0.50 14.72
N TYR A 148 -3.37 -0.81 14.48
CA TYR A 148 -3.32 -1.36 13.14
C TYR A 148 -4.13 -2.64 13.01
N PHE A 149 -4.63 -2.88 11.79
CA PHE A 149 -5.13 -4.19 11.40
C PHE A 149 -4.07 -4.92 10.60
N LEU A 150 -3.82 -6.19 10.93
CA LEU A 150 -3.10 -7.09 10.05
C LEU A 150 -4.10 -7.77 9.10
N LEU A 151 -3.98 -7.50 7.81
CA LEU A 151 -4.86 -8.10 6.81
C LEU A 151 -4.53 -9.58 6.58
N SER A 152 -5.48 -10.35 6.03
CA SER A 152 -5.20 -11.73 5.60
C SER A 152 -4.05 -11.75 4.58
N PRO A 153 -3.16 -12.76 4.59
CA PRO A 153 -2.05 -12.86 3.64
C PRO A 153 -2.46 -12.70 2.17
N GLU A 154 -3.63 -13.21 1.77
CA GLU A 154 -4.16 -13.08 0.40
C GLU A 154 -4.31 -11.63 -0.10
N VAL A 155 -4.35 -10.63 0.80
CA VAL A 155 -4.38 -9.23 0.38
C VAL A 155 -3.04 -8.78 -0.20
N SER A 156 -1.91 -9.36 0.23
CA SER A 156 -0.59 -8.99 -0.29
C SER A 156 -0.47 -9.29 -1.79
N ARG A 157 -1.11 -10.37 -2.27
CA ARG A 157 -1.13 -10.78 -3.69
C ARG A 157 -1.88 -9.81 -4.61
N ARG A 158 -2.67 -8.90 -4.05
CA ARG A 158 -3.43 -7.88 -4.78
C ARG A 158 -3.05 -6.46 -4.33
N ALA A 159 -1.88 -6.32 -3.71
CA ALA A 159 -1.28 -5.06 -3.34
C ALA A 159 -0.05 -4.82 -4.21
N THR A 160 0.31 -3.55 -4.36
CA THR A 160 1.58 -3.13 -4.94
C THR A 160 2.49 -2.65 -3.82
N PHE A 161 3.80 -2.78 -4.02
CA PHE A 161 4.80 -2.44 -3.02
C PHE A 161 5.82 -1.50 -3.61
N SER A 162 6.22 -0.50 -2.83
CA SER A 162 7.40 0.31 -3.08
C SER A 162 8.41 0.06 -1.96
N TYR A 163 9.70 0.08 -2.29
CA TYR A 163 10.70 0.23 -1.26
C TYR A 163 10.60 1.65 -0.69
N MET A 164 10.55 1.77 0.65
CA MET A 164 10.34 3.04 1.34
C MET A 164 8.99 3.73 1.00
N ASP A 165 8.86 5.01 1.37
CA ASP A 165 7.63 5.78 1.25
C ASP A 165 7.31 6.14 -0.22
N SER A 166 6.20 5.59 -0.71
CA SER A 166 5.64 5.85 -2.05
C SER A 166 5.51 7.34 -2.41
N HIS A 167 5.37 8.25 -1.43
CA HIS A 167 5.31 9.70 -1.69
C HIS A 167 6.57 10.22 -2.39
N ARG A 168 7.72 9.55 -2.23
CA ARG A 168 8.98 9.97 -2.87
C ARG A 168 9.02 9.71 -4.38
N GLU A 169 7.94 9.22 -4.97
CA GLU A 169 7.88 8.82 -6.39
C GLU A 169 9.07 7.91 -6.73
N PRO A 170 9.17 6.73 -6.06
CA PRO A 170 10.33 5.87 -6.20
C PRO A 170 10.55 5.48 -7.66
N ILE A 171 11.76 5.77 -8.13
CA ILE A 171 12.25 5.48 -9.49
C ILE A 171 13.06 4.17 -9.54
N GLU A 172 13.22 3.51 -8.39
CA GLU A 172 13.99 2.28 -8.17
C GLU A 172 13.10 1.20 -7.53
#